data_AF-A0A672SPG5-F1
#
_entry.id   AF-A0A672SPG5-F1
#
_cell.length_a   1.000
_cell.length_b   1.000
_cell.length_c   1.000
_cell.angle_alpha   90.00
_cell.angle_beta   90.00
_cell.angle_gamma   90.00
#
_symmetry.space_group_name_H-M   'P 1'
#
loop_
_entity.id
_entity.type
_entity.pdbx_description
1 polymer ?
#
loop_
_entity_poly.entity_id
_entity_poly.type
_entity_poly.pdbx_seq_one_letter_code
_entity_poly.pdbx_strand_id
1 'polypeptide(L)'
;KNNFLCNQETPPLECELSPQLLAVVSELEQQGLNILVLGRKHMLQPSRNWDRQNMSKIKQKAHCFFTENISEDDPFLLYAALHSGLHCNFLSRDLMRDHKACLSDSATRRLFFKWQRGHQLVISHYVPGKRVRFQRISAYDTIAQMSGSSWHIPYDENRGDRATYEVPQKWLCLTQDH
;
A
#
# COMPACT_ATOMS: atom_id res chain seq x y z
N LYS A 1 -5.46 -7.84 -20.43
CA LYS A 1 -5.47 -9.24 -19.96
C LYS A 1 -5.74 -9.21 -18.46
N ASN A 2 -6.99 -9.43 -18.08
CA ASN A 2 -7.45 -9.40 -16.69
C ASN A 2 -7.13 -10.76 -16.07
N ASN A 3 -6.11 -10.82 -15.21
CA ASN A 3 -5.85 -12.01 -14.41
C ASN A 3 -6.28 -11.73 -12.96
N PHE A 4 -7.55 -12.00 -12.70
CA PHE A 4 -8.05 -12.32 -11.38
C PHE A 4 -7.70 -13.80 -11.11
N LEU A 5 -6.87 -14.05 -10.10
CA LEU A 5 -6.76 -15.37 -9.47
C LEU A 5 -7.08 -15.18 -8.00
N CYS A 6 -8.36 -15.38 -7.67
CA CYS A 6 -8.83 -15.57 -6.31
C CYS A 6 -8.95 -17.08 -6.11
N ASN A 7 -8.04 -17.67 -5.32
CA ASN A 7 -8.18 -19.05 -4.89
C ASN A 7 -9.24 -19.14 -3.77
N GLN A 8 -9.98 -20.23 -3.83
CA GLN A 8 -11.33 -20.45 -3.32
C GLN A 8 -11.42 -20.55 -1.78
N GLU A 9 -12.51 -19.98 -1.25
CA GLU A 9 -13.46 -20.55 -0.24
C GLU A 9 -14.04 -19.45 0.68
N THR A 10 -14.88 -18.58 0.10
CA THR A 10 -15.95 -17.82 0.80
C THR A 10 -16.88 -17.21 -0.27
N PRO A 11 -18.20 -17.12 -0.04
CA PRO A 11 -19.18 -16.71 -1.07
C PRO A 11 -18.92 -15.28 -1.56
N PRO A 12 -19.34 -14.92 -2.79
CA PRO A 12 -18.91 -13.70 -3.45
C PRO A 12 -19.53 -12.48 -2.74
N LEU A 13 -18.73 -11.75 -1.97
CA LEU A 13 -19.05 -10.37 -1.63
C LEU A 13 -18.96 -9.57 -2.94
N GLU A 14 -20.11 -9.28 -3.51
CA GLU A 14 -20.22 -8.43 -4.70
C GLU A 14 -19.44 -7.12 -4.47
N CYS A 15 -18.50 -6.86 -5.38
CA CYS A 15 -17.42 -5.89 -5.20
C CYS A 15 -17.91 -4.46 -5.43
N GLU A 16 -18.61 -3.87 -4.46
CA GLU A 16 -18.81 -2.42 -4.42
C GLU A 16 -17.52 -1.75 -3.93
N LEU A 17 -16.89 -0.92 -4.77
CA LEU A 17 -15.60 -0.27 -4.45
C LEU A 17 -15.76 0.92 -3.49
N SER A 18 -16.86 1.68 -3.62
CA SER A 18 -17.10 2.87 -2.81
C SER A 18 -17.33 2.61 -1.31
N PRO A 19 -18.01 1.52 -0.86
CA PRO A 19 -18.08 1.18 0.56
C PRO A 19 -16.71 0.85 1.15
N GLN A 20 -15.87 0.12 0.42
CA GLN A 20 -14.52 -0.22 0.88
C GLN A 20 -13.66 1.04 1.02
N LEU A 21 -13.69 1.93 0.02
CA LEU A 21 -12.97 3.21 0.08
C LEU A 21 -13.47 4.07 1.25
N LEU A 22 -14.79 4.16 1.45
CA LEU A 22 -15.36 4.90 2.57
C LEU A 22 -14.94 4.33 3.93
N ALA A 23 -14.89 3.00 4.06
CA ALA A 23 -14.45 2.34 5.30
C ALA A 23 -12.99 2.67 5.63
N VAL A 24 -12.11 2.65 4.62
CA VAL A 24 -10.70 3.04 4.76
C VAL A 24 -10.59 4.51 5.17
N VAL A 25 -11.26 5.42 4.46
CA VAL A 25 -11.21 6.86 4.74
C VAL A 25 -11.75 7.17 6.14
N SER A 26 -12.86 6.52 6.54
CA SER A 26 -13.44 6.72 7.87
C SER A 26 -12.53 6.21 8.98
N GLU A 27 -11.85 5.08 8.78
CA GLU A 27 -10.89 4.55 9.74
C GLU A 27 -9.68 5.48 9.90
N LEU A 28 -9.13 6.01 8.80
CA LEU A 28 -7.99 6.94 8.85
C LEU A 28 -8.39 8.30 9.47
N GLU A 29 -9.61 8.78 9.20
CA GLU A 29 -10.12 10.03 9.76
C GLU A 29 -10.32 9.91 11.28
N GLN A 30 -10.83 8.76 11.75
CA GLN A 30 -10.95 8.47 13.18
C GLN A 30 -9.59 8.45 13.91
N GLN A 31 -8.50 8.16 13.20
CA GLN A 31 -7.14 8.24 13.72
C GLN A 31 -6.58 9.68 13.69
N GLY A 32 -7.36 10.66 13.23
CA GLY A 32 -6.97 12.07 13.15
C GLY A 32 -5.99 12.38 12.02
N LEU A 33 -5.92 11.54 10.98
CA LEU A 33 -4.99 11.72 9.86
C LEU A 33 -5.53 12.71 8.83
N ASN A 34 -4.63 13.46 8.20
CA ASN A 34 -4.93 14.25 7.01
C ASN A 34 -4.93 13.34 5.77
N ILE A 35 -6.06 13.26 5.07
CA ILE A 35 -6.27 12.27 4.01
C ILE A 35 -6.41 12.98 2.65
N LEU A 36 -5.67 12.48 1.66
CA LEU A 36 -5.86 12.78 0.25
C LEU A 36 -6.30 11.52 -0.49
N VAL A 37 -7.48 11.56 -1.08
CA VAL A 37 -7.99 10.53 -2.00
C VAL A 37 -7.66 10.97 -3.42
N LEU A 38 -6.79 10.20 -4.08
CA LEU A 38 -6.56 10.29 -5.51
C LEU A 38 -7.50 9.31 -6.21
N GLY A 39 -8.24 9.81 -7.19
CA GLY A 39 -9.22 9.00 -7.90
C GLY A 39 -9.37 9.42 -9.35
N ARG A 40 -10.36 8.84 -10.02
CA ARG A 40 -10.72 9.12 -11.41
C ARG A 40 -12.07 9.78 -11.53
N LYS A 41 -12.28 10.57 -12.57
CA LYS A 41 -13.58 11.20 -12.83
C LYS A 41 -14.74 10.20 -12.95
N HIS A 42 -14.52 8.97 -13.42
CA HIS A 42 -15.59 7.96 -13.44
C HIS A 42 -16.10 7.59 -12.04
N MET A 43 -15.32 7.80 -10.98
CA MET A 43 -15.76 7.59 -9.60
C MET A 43 -16.84 8.60 -9.16
N LEU A 44 -16.96 9.72 -9.87
CA LEU A 44 -17.98 10.74 -9.62
C LEU A 44 -19.31 10.42 -10.30
N GLN A 45 -19.32 9.47 -11.23
CA GLN A 45 -20.51 9.03 -11.93
C GLN A 45 -21.13 7.86 -11.18
N PRO A 46 -22.42 7.95 -10.79
CA PRO A 46 -23.10 6.86 -10.11
C PRO A 46 -23.02 5.57 -10.94
N SER A 47 -22.54 4.50 -10.32
CA SER A 47 -22.45 3.17 -10.91
C SER A 47 -22.53 2.11 -9.84
N ARG A 48 -22.61 0.83 -10.21
CA ARG A 48 -22.60 -0.30 -9.27
C ARG A 48 -21.43 -0.22 -8.27
N ASN A 49 -20.27 0.26 -8.71
CA ASN A 49 -19.07 0.33 -7.87
C ASN A 49 -18.96 1.66 -7.12
N TRP A 50 -19.58 2.72 -7.63
CA TRP A 50 -19.44 4.10 -7.14
C TRP A 50 -20.79 4.68 -6.77
N ASP A 51 -21.18 4.48 -5.51
CA ASP A 51 -22.38 5.08 -4.95
C ASP A 51 -22.16 6.57 -4.63
N ARG A 52 -23.17 7.38 -4.96
CA ARG A 52 -23.14 8.83 -4.79
C ARG A 52 -23.07 9.23 -3.32
N GLN A 53 -23.77 8.53 -2.43
CA GLN A 53 -23.80 8.87 -1.00
C GLN A 53 -22.45 8.57 -0.36
N ASN A 54 -21.86 7.43 -0.67
CA ASN A 54 -20.51 7.06 -0.20
C ASN A 54 -19.46 8.07 -0.68
N MET A 55 -19.47 8.43 -1.96
CA MET A 55 -18.54 9.43 -2.50
C MET A 55 -18.75 10.83 -1.90
N SER A 56 -19.99 11.19 -1.58
CA SER A 56 -20.28 12.44 -0.86
C SER A 56 -19.68 12.44 0.55
N LYS A 57 -19.80 11.33 1.29
CA LYS A 57 -19.19 11.19 2.62
C LYS A 57 -17.66 11.23 2.54
N ILE A 58 -17.06 10.57 1.55
CA ILE A 58 -15.60 10.60 1.34
C ILE A 58 -15.11 12.05 1.16
N LYS A 59 -15.79 12.85 0.33
CA LYS A 59 -15.44 14.26 0.11
C LYS A 59 -15.56 15.16 1.36
N GLN A 60 -16.37 14.77 2.33
CA GLN A 60 -16.48 15.49 3.61
C GLN A 60 -15.35 15.13 4.57
N LYS A 61 -14.76 13.94 4.43
CA LYS A 61 -13.76 13.38 5.35
C LYS A 61 -12.32 13.51 4.85
N ALA A 62 -12.13 13.75 3.55
CA ALA A 62 -10.81 13.78 2.92
C ALA A 62 -10.75 14.82 1.80
N HIS A 63 -9.55 15.35 1.57
CA HIS A 63 -9.26 16.07 0.33
C HIS A 63 -9.34 15.08 -0.83
N CYS A 64 -9.97 15.47 -1.94
CA CYS A 64 -10.14 14.58 -3.08
C CYS A 64 -9.64 15.25 -4.36
N PHE A 65 -8.84 14.53 -5.13
CA PHE A 65 -8.37 14.95 -6.44
C PHE A 65 -8.68 13.86 -7.46
N PHE A 66 -9.49 14.21 -8.48
CA PHE A 66 -9.96 13.27 -9.49
C PHE A 66 -9.35 13.60 -10.86
N THR A 67 -8.50 12.71 -11.35
CA THR A 67 -7.84 12.80 -12.66
C THR A 67 -8.74 12.27 -13.78
N GLU A 68 -8.36 12.55 -15.03
CA GLU A 68 -9.03 11.96 -16.19
C GLU A 68 -8.92 10.44 -16.21
N ASN A 69 -9.88 9.73 -16.81
CA ASN A 69 -9.88 8.25 -16.83
C ASN A 69 -8.73 7.63 -17.65
N ILE A 70 -7.98 8.44 -18.40
CA ILE A 70 -6.89 8.02 -19.28
C ILE A 70 -5.49 8.26 -18.71
N SER A 71 -5.35 9.03 -17.62
CA SER A 71 -4.04 9.27 -17.02
C SER A 71 -3.45 8.00 -16.40
N GLU A 72 -2.17 7.99 -16.04
CA GLU A 72 -1.66 7.01 -15.08
C GLU A 72 -1.85 7.56 -13.66
N ASP A 73 -2.25 6.72 -12.70
CA ASP A 73 -2.51 7.18 -11.32
C ASP A 73 -1.25 7.23 -10.47
N ASP A 74 -0.32 6.31 -10.72
CA ASP A 74 0.88 6.14 -9.92
C ASP A 74 1.76 7.40 -9.85
N PRO A 75 1.95 8.20 -10.93
CA PRO A 75 2.75 9.43 -10.84
C PRO A 75 2.17 10.45 -9.86
N PHE A 76 0.84 10.61 -9.83
CA PHE A 76 0.19 11.54 -8.90
C PHE A 76 0.31 11.05 -7.46
N LEU A 77 0.16 9.74 -7.24
CA LEU A 77 0.33 9.14 -5.92
C LEU A 77 1.74 9.29 -5.40
N LEU A 78 2.74 8.95 -6.22
CA LEU A 78 4.15 9.07 -5.87
C LEU A 78 4.52 10.53 -5.60
N TYR A 79 4.10 11.45 -6.47
CA TYR A 79 4.34 12.87 -6.28
C TYR A 79 3.73 13.37 -4.98
N ALA A 80 2.45 13.09 -4.73
CA ALA A 80 1.76 13.54 -3.52
C ALA A 80 2.42 12.99 -2.25
N ALA A 81 2.77 11.70 -2.24
CA ALA A 81 3.39 11.07 -1.08
C ALA A 81 4.80 11.62 -0.80
N LEU A 82 5.64 11.74 -1.83
CA LEU A 82 7.01 12.25 -1.70
C LEU A 82 7.02 13.75 -1.35
N HIS A 83 6.18 14.55 -2.00
CA HIS A 83 6.08 15.99 -1.76
C HIS A 83 5.52 16.32 -0.37
N SER A 84 4.65 15.45 0.17
CA SER A 84 4.14 15.60 1.55
C SER A 84 5.21 15.30 2.61
N GLY A 85 6.32 14.66 2.23
CA GLY A 85 7.49 14.43 3.07
C GLY A 85 7.50 13.09 3.81
N LEU A 86 8.51 12.89 4.65
CA LEU A 86 8.86 11.60 5.27
C LEU A 86 7.84 11.02 6.25
N HIS A 87 6.84 11.79 6.65
CA HIS A 87 5.78 11.32 7.56
C HIS A 87 4.52 10.87 6.80
N CYS A 88 4.50 11.04 5.46
CA CYS A 88 3.36 10.69 4.64
C CYS A 88 3.37 9.20 4.31
N ASN A 89 2.31 8.51 4.71
CA ASN A 89 2.03 7.16 4.27
C ASN A 89 1.12 7.18 3.05
N PHE A 90 1.20 6.14 2.22
CA PHE A 90 0.32 5.96 1.08
C PHE A 90 -0.32 4.58 1.08
N LEU A 91 -1.48 4.45 0.44
CA LEU A 91 -2.19 3.20 0.30
C LEU A 91 -2.47 2.95 -1.18
N SER A 92 -1.94 1.85 -1.71
CA SER A 92 -2.23 1.39 -3.07
C SER A 92 -2.16 -0.13 -3.14
N ARG A 93 -2.94 -0.70 -4.05
CA ARG A 93 -2.83 -2.12 -4.44
C ARG A 93 -1.76 -2.33 -5.51
N ASP A 94 -1.31 -1.28 -6.18
CA ASP A 94 -0.21 -1.40 -7.12
C ASP A 94 1.09 -1.62 -6.36
N LEU A 95 1.88 -2.54 -6.90
CA LEU A 95 3.22 -2.84 -6.44
C LEU A 95 4.25 -1.87 -7.03
N MET A 96 3.81 -0.93 -7.89
CA MET A 96 4.60 0.08 -8.58
C MET A 96 5.72 -0.56 -9.42
N ARG A 97 5.43 -1.70 -10.06
CA ARG A 97 6.42 -2.52 -10.78
C ARG A 97 7.04 -1.78 -11.96
N ASP A 98 6.22 -1.05 -12.71
CA ASP A 98 6.66 -0.39 -13.94
C ASP A 98 7.48 0.87 -13.63
N HIS A 99 7.11 1.62 -12.58
CA HIS A 99 7.91 2.75 -12.08
C HIS A 99 9.29 2.33 -11.57
N LYS A 100 9.40 1.14 -10.97
CA LYS A 100 10.68 0.57 -10.53
C LYS A 100 11.62 0.28 -11.70
N ALA A 101 11.08 -0.12 -12.85
CA ALA A 101 11.87 -0.42 -14.04
C ALA A 101 12.46 0.84 -14.68
N CYS A 102 11.84 2.00 -14.46
CA CYS A 102 12.33 3.30 -14.94
C CYS A 102 13.48 3.88 -14.10
N LEU A 103 13.74 3.34 -12.90
CA LEU A 103 14.86 3.76 -12.06
C LEU A 103 16.14 3.05 -12.51
N SER A 104 16.94 3.73 -13.33
CA SER A 104 18.16 3.18 -13.93
C SER A 104 19.29 2.94 -12.91
N ASP A 105 19.38 3.76 -11.86
CA ASP A 105 20.40 3.66 -10.84
C ASP A 105 20.03 2.67 -9.71
N SER A 106 20.97 1.79 -9.39
CA SER A 106 20.79 0.75 -8.36
C SER A 106 20.62 1.31 -6.95
N ALA A 107 21.30 2.42 -6.62
CA ALA A 107 21.22 3.04 -5.31
C ALA A 107 19.85 3.72 -5.10
N THR A 108 19.38 4.44 -6.11
CA THR A 108 18.05 5.07 -6.15
C THR A 108 16.95 4.03 -6.05
N ARG A 109 17.07 2.93 -6.79
CA ARG A 109 16.12 1.80 -6.69
C ARG A 109 16.10 1.20 -5.28
N ARG A 110 17.26 1.05 -4.62
CA ARG A 110 17.34 0.59 -3.22
C ARG A 110 16.64 1.56 -2.26
N LEU A 111 16.85 2.86 -2.43
CA LEU A 111 16.18 3.89 -1.63
C LEU A 111 14.67 3.87 -1.82
N PHE A 112 14.20 3.71 -3.07
CA PHE A 112 12.79 3.59 -3.37
C PHE A 112 12.15 2.37 -2.69
N PHE A 113 12.80 1.19 -2.72
CA PHE A 113 12.31 0.00 -2.01
C PHE A 113 12.29 0.17 -0.49
N LYS A 114 13.28 0.87 0.07
CA LYS A 114 13.29 1.21 1.50
C LYS A 114 12.13 2.16 1.83
N TRP A 115 11.94 3.20 1.02
CA TRP A 115 10.84 4.15 1.18
C TRP A 115 9.48 3.44 1.07
N GLN A 116 9.23 2.68 0.00
CA GLN A 116 7.98 1.95 -0.21
C GLN A 116 7.62 1.07 0.99
N ARG A 117 8.55 0.25 1.48
CA ARG A 117 8.30 -0.63 2.64
C ARG A 117 8.03 0.12 3.94
N GLY A 118 8.59 1.32 4.09
CA GLY A 118 8.41 2.18 5.25
C GLY A 118 7.17 3.09 5.19
N HIS A 119 6.52 3.24 4.03
CA HIS A 119 5.45 4.23 3.84
C HIS A 119 4.18 3.66 3.18
N GLN A 120 4.24 2.47 2.57
CA GLN A 120 3.05 1.81 2.00
C GLN A 120 2.26 1.11 3.09
N LEU A 121 1.06 1.62 3.38
CA LEU A 121 0.07 0.92 4.17
C LEU A 121 -0.47 -0.26 3.38
N VAL A 122 -0.66 -1.38 4.07
CA VAL A 122 -1.27 -2.59 3.51
C VAL A 122 -2.48 -2.94 4.35
N ILE A 123 -3.65 -3.09 3.73
CA ILE A 123 -4.86 -3.55 4.42
C ILE A 123 -4.67 -5.04 4.74
N SER A 124 -4.65 -5.40 6.02
CA SER A 124 -4.46 -6.81 6.43
C SER A 124 -5.71 -7.64 6.15
N HIS A 125 -6.88 -7.06 6.40
CA HIS A 125 -8.18 -7.70 6.20
C HIS A 125 -9.28 -6.65 6.11
N TYR A 126 -10.26 -6.88 5.25
CA TYR A 126 -11.46 -6.05 5.12
C TYR A 126 -12.70 -6.93 5.26
N VAL A 127 -13.56 -6.59 6.22
CA VAL A 127 -14.90 -7.18 6.36
C VAL A 127 -15.89 -6.03 6.40
N PRO A 128 -16.92 -6.02 5.53
CA PRO A 128 -17.98 -5.03 5.58
C PRO A 128 -18.55 -4.86 6.99
N GLY A 129 -18.71 -3.61 7.43
CA GLY A 129 -19.23 -3.28 8.77
C GLY A 129 -18.25 -3.46 9.92
N LYS A 130 -17.04 -3.99 9.70
CA LYS A 130 -15.97 -4.03 10.71
C LYS A 130 -14.91 -2.95 10.43
N ARG A 131 -14.14 -2.61 11.47
CA ARG A 131 -13.00 -1.69 11.35
C ARG A 131 -11.94 -2.24 10.40
N VAL A 132 -11.41 -1.36 9.55
CA VAL A 132 -10.30 -1.70 8.66
C VAL A 132 -9.03 -1.83 9.50
N ARG A 133 -8.24 -2.88 9.26
CA ARG A 133 -6.94 -3.06 9.90
C ARG A 133 -5.83 -2.95 8.88
N PHE A 134 -4.75 -2.27 9.27
CA PHE A 134 -3.54 -2.13 8.48
C PHE A 134 -2.43 -2.99 9.07
N GLN A 135 -1.58 -3.53 8.20
CA GLN A 135 -0.32 -4.14 8.63
C GLN A 135 0.56 -3.09 9.28
N ARG A 136 1.28 -3.48 10.34
CA ARG A 136 2.19 -2.60 11.04
C ARG A 136 3.42 -2.34 10.17
N ILE A 137 3.75 -1.08 9.93
CA ILE A 137 5.01 -0.69 9.30
C ILE A 137 6.15 -0.97 10.29
N SER A 138 7.16 -1.71 9.84
CA SER A 138 8.34 -2.02 10.65
C SER A 138 9.17 -0.77 10.91
N ALA A 139 9.68 -0.62 12.14
CA ALA A 139 10.61 0.46 12.49
C ALA A 139 12.03 0.21 11.94
N TYR A 140 12.32 -1.03 11.49
CA TYR A 140 13.59 -1.44 10.94
C TYR A 140 13.44 -1.91 9.49
N ASP A 141 14.51 -1.73 8.72
CA ASP A 141 14.57 -2.13 7.33
C ASP A 141 14.92 -3.63 7.22
N THR A 142 14.04 -4.44 6.63
CA THR A 142 14.29 -5.88 6.41
C THR A 142 15.16 -6.12 5.18
N ILE A 143 16.45 -5.80 5.30
CA ILE A 143 17.49 -6.08 4.31
C ILE A 143 18.68 -6.75 5.00
N ALA A 144 19.59 -7.33 4.21
CA ALA A 144 20.88 -7.75 4.73
C ALA A 144 21.64 -6.53 5.29
N GLN A 145 22.08 -6.63 6.54
CA GLN A 145 22.71 -5.55 7.29
C GLN A 145 23.97 -6.06 7.98
N MET A 146 24.98 -5.20 8.08
CA MET A 146 26.19 -5.43 8.85
C MET A 146 26.32 -4.33 9.89
N SER A 147 26.58 -4.70 11.14
CA SER A 147 26.82 -3.78 12.25
C SER A 147 28.03 -4.26 13.03
N GLY A 148 29.15 -3.54 12.94
CA GLY A 148 30.42 -3.98 13.52
C GLY A 148 30.86 -5.32 12.91
N SER A 149 31.08 -6.32 13.76
CA SER A 149 31.44 -7.70 13.38
C SER A 149 30.22 -8.63 13.19
N SER A 150 29.00 -8.09 13.19
CA SER A 150 27.77 -8.88 13.12
C SER A 150 27.05 -8.69 11.78
N TRP A 151 26.58 -9.79 11.19
CA TRP A 151 25.71 -9.80 10.01
C TRP A 151 24.29 -10.23 10.38
N HIS A 152 23.31 -9.55 9.80
CA HIS A 152 21.90 -9.85 9.93
C HIS A 152 21.33 -10.05 8.53
N ILE A 153 20.94 -11.28 8.19
CA ILE A 153 20.47 -11.64 6.86
C ILE A 153 19.04 -12.16 6.99
N PRO A 154 18.04 -11.44 6.47
CA PRO A 154 16.66 -11.90 6.54
C PRO A 154 16.43 -13.02 5.51
N TYR A 155 15.69 -14.05 5.89
CA TYR A 155 15.45 -15.24 5.05
C TYR A 155 14.03 -15.79 5.21
N ASP A 156 13.57 -16.52 4.20
CA ASP A 156 12.30 -17.26 4.22
C ASP A 156 12.56 -18.71 4.65
N GLU A 157 11.82 -19.19 5.65
CA GLU A 157 11.99 -20.55 6.16
C GLU A 157 11.33 -21.62 5.28
N ASN A 158 10.18 -21.26 4.71
CA ASN A 158 9.43 -22.14 3.82
C ASN A 158 9.69 -21.74 2.37
N ARG A 159 9.74 -22.72 1.46
CA ARG A 159 9.70 -22.50 -0.01
C ARG A 159 8.37 -21.94 -0.51
N GLY A 160 7.51 -21.42 0.36
CA GLY A 160 6.29 -20.74 -0.06
C GLY A 160 6.68 -19.43 -0.73
N ASP A 161 6.11 -19.16 -1.89
CA ASP A 161 6.33 -17.90 -2.59
C ASP A 161 5.75 -16.76 -1.74
N ARG A 162 6.66 -16.01 -1.11
CA ARG A 162 6.31 -14.75 -0.45
C ARG A 162 5.84 -13.76 -1.51
N ALA A 163 4.75 -13.03 -1.25
CA ALA A 163 4.35 -11.98 -2.17
C ALA A 163 5.43 -10.89 -2.21
N THR A 164 5.68 -10.29 -3.38
CA THR A 164 6.82 -9.34 -3.55
C THR A 164 6.79 -8.11 -2.64
N TYR A 165 5.66 -7.80 -2.00
CA TYR A 165 5.50 -6.71 -1.02
C TYR A 165 5.70 -7.14 0.42
N GLU A 166 5.61 -8.43 0.72
CA GLU A 166 5.89 -8.96 2.04
C GLU A 166 7.41 -9.00 2.26
N VAL A 167 7.83 -8.94 3.53
CA VAL A 167 9.24 -9.03 3.92
C VAL A 167 9.49 -10.32 4.71
N PRO A 168 10.71 -10.90 4.64
CA PRO A 168 11.04 -12.07 5.44
C PRO A 168 10.87 -11.78 6.93
N GLN A 169 10.34 -12.74 7.69
CA GLN A 169 10.12 -12.58 9.14
C GLN A 169 11.24 -13.18 9.98
N LYS A 170 12.08 -14.04 9.37
CA LYS A 170 13.22 -14.67 10.06
C LYS A 170 14.53 -14.01 9.68
N TRP A 171 15.47 -14.08 10.61
CA TRP A 171 16.79 -13.48 10.50
C TRP A 171 17.86 -14.49 10.89
N LEU A 172 18.86 -14.62 10.04
CA LEU A 172 20.12 -15.26 10.38
C LEU A 172 21.02 -14.19 10.98
N CYS A 173 21.45 -14.39 12.22
CA CYS A 173 22.43 -13.55 12.89
C CYS A 173 23.77 -14.29 12.92
N LEU A 174 24.81 -13.68 12.38
CA LEU A 174 26.18 -14.19 12.43
C LEU A 174 27.01 -13.17 13.20
N THR A 175 27.57 -13.59 14.33
CA THR A 175 28.44 -12.77 15.17
C THR A 175 29.82 -13.42 15.22
N GLN A 176 30.87 -12.61 15.16
CA GLN A 176 32.20 -13.09 15.50
C GLN A 176 32.41 -12.92 17.01
N ASP A 177 32.50 -14.03 17.74
CA ASP A 177 32.92 -13.99 19.14
C ASP A 177 34.42 -13.61 19.20
N HIS A 178 34.75 -12.68 20.10
CA HIS A 178 36.12 -12.26 20.38
C HIS A 178 36.76 -13.12 21.47
#